data_AF-A0A6I5CWB3-F1
#
_entry.id   AF-A0A6I5CWB3-F1
#
_cell.length_a   1.000
_cell.length_b   1.000
_cell.length_c   1.000
_cell.angle_alpha   90.00
_cell.angle_beta   90.00
_cell.angle_gamma   90.00
#
_symmetry.space_group_name_H-M   'P 1'
#
loop_
_entity.id
_entity.type
_entity.pdbx_description
1 polymer ?
#
loop_
_entity_poly.entity_id
_entity_poly.type
_entity_poly.pdbx_seq_one_letter_code
_entity_poly.pdbx_strand_id
1 'polypeptide(L)'
;LDAALHASLAAEEADAADGGEGTGTVLPFAWTGVSLHATGASELRVRLSPVGQDGTAISAADATGRPVLSVASLVARPVAAGSLG
;
A
#
# COMPACT_ATOMS: atom_id res chain seq x y z
N LEU A 1 -4.11 8.68 5.05
CA LEU A 1 -3.93 7.63 4.01
C LEU A 1 -2.45 7.43 3.71
N ASP A 2 -1.73 8.50 3.38
CA ASP A 2 -0.29 8.48 3.10
C ASP A 2 0.55 7.67 4.13
N ALA A 3 0.38 7.94 5.42
CA ALA A 3 1.05 7.16 6.48
C ALA A 3 0.77 5.64 6.42
N ALA A 4 -0.41 5.21 5.97
CA ALA A 4 -0.71 3.79 5.79
C ALA A 4 0.02 3.20 4.58
N LEU A 5 0.28 4.01 3.54
CA LEU A 5 1.13 3.60 2.42
C LEU A 5 2.59 3.45 2.87
N HIS A 6 3.09 4.39 3.66
CA HIS A 6 4.42 4.26 4.27
C HIS A 6 4.55 2.99 5.11
N ALA A 7 3.52 2.66 5.92
CA ALA A 7 3.50 1.42 6.68
C ALA A 7 3.48 0.17 5.80
N SER A 8 2.74 0.19 4.69
CA SER A 8 2.74 -0.93 3.74
C SER A 8 4.09 -1.11 3.06
N LEU A 9 4.73 -0.04 2.57
CA LEU A 9 6.01 -0.12 1.86
C LEU A 9 7.15 -0.56 2.79
N ALA A 10 7.13 -0.11 4.05
CA ALA A 10 8.11 -0.57 5.04
C ALA A 10 7.97 -2.07 5.37
N ALA A 11 6.75 -2.62 5.32
CA ALA A 11 6.52 -4.06 5.51
C ALA A 11 7.06 -4.86 4.32
N GLU A 12 6.83 -4.41 3.08
CA GLU A 12 7.35 -5.06 1.87
C GLU A 12 8.88 -4.99 1.79
N GLU A 13 9.48 -3.87 2.20
CA GLU A 13 10.95 -3.71 2.23
C GLU A 13 11.60 -4.62 3.29
N ALA A 14 10.93 -4.82 4.43
CA ALA A 14 11.37 -5.77 5.45
C ALA A 14 11.30 -7.24 4.97
N ASP A 15 10.26 -7.60 4.21
CA ASP A 15 10.10 -8.94 3.62
C ASP A 15 11.16 -9.20 2.54
N ALA A 16 11.42 -8.21 1.68
CA ALA A 16 12.46 -8.27 0.66
C ALA A 16 13.88 -8.41 1.25
N ALA A 17 14.15 -7.78 2.40
CA ALA A 17 15.44 -7.86 3.07
C ALA A 17 15.77 -9.28 3.60
N ASP A 18 14.76 -10.09 3.93
CA ASP A 18 14.94 -11.48 4.40
C ASP A 18 15.22 -12.46 3.22
N GLY A 19 14.81 -12.08 1.99
CA GLY A 19 14.94 -12.88 0.76
C GLY A 19 16.28 -12.78 0.01
N GLY A 20 17.23 -11.95 0.45
CA GLY A 20 18.60 -11.90 -0.07
C GLY A 20 18.82 -11.11 -1.38
N GLU A 21 17.78 -10.59 -2.03
CA GLU A 21 17.88 -9.78 -3.24
C GLU A 21 17.71 -8.28 -2.95
N GLY A 22 18.78 -7.65 -2.45
CA GLY A 22 19.06 -6.21 -2.67
C GLY A 22 18.28 -5.19 -1.84
N THR A 23 19.02 -4.22 -1.29
CA THR A 23 18.55 -3.01 -0.59
C THR A 23 17.95 -1.99 -1.56
N GLY A 24 16.95 -2.39 -2.36
CA GLY A 24 16.24 -1.50 -3.29
C GLY A 24 15.11 -0.78 -2.60
N THR A 25 14.92 0.52 -2.87
CA THR A 25 13.73 1.24 -2.40
C THR A 25 12.50 0.59 -3.02
N VAL A 26 11.52 0.21 -2.20
CA VAL A 26 10.27 -0.35 -2.69
C VAL A 26 9.30 0.78 -3.01
N LEU A 27 8.76 0.79 -4.23
CA LEU A 27 7.84 1.83 -4.70
C LEU A 27 6.49 1.22 -5.15
N PRO A 28 5.37 1.93 -4.94
CA PRO A 28 4.09 1.60 -5.57
C PRO A 28 4.24 1.50 -7.08
N PHE A 29 3.89 0.36 -7.66
CA PHE A 29 4.00 0.11 -9.10
C PHE A 29 2.64 0.06 -9.80
N ALA A 30 1.67 -0.66 -9.24
CA ALA A 30 0.35 -0.81 -9.85
C ALA A 30 -0.78 -0.75 -8.82
N TRP A 31 -1.83 0.00 -9.17
CA TRP A 31 -3.06 0.11 -8.39
C TRP A 31 -4.22 -0.48 -9.19
N THR A 32 -4.93 -1.42 -8.59
CA THR A 32 -6.05 -2.11 -9.24
C THR A 32 -7.31 -1.98 -8.39
N GLY A 33 -8.45 -1.70 -9.05
CA GLY A 33 -9.76 -1.65 -8.38
C GLY A 33 -9.85 -0.55 -7.32
N VAL A 34 -9.36 0.65 -7.61
CA VAL A 34 -9.48 1.82 -6.73
C VAL A 34 -10.90 2.36 -6.78
N SER A 35 -11.51 2.63 -5.63
CA SER A 35 -12.81 3.30 -5.54
C SER A 35 -12.86 4.21 -4.32
N LEU A 36 -13.30 5.45 -4.54
CA LEU A 36 -13.56 6.43 -3.49
C LEU A 36 -15.07 6.48 -3.23
N HIS A 37 -15.46 6.24 -1.99
CA HIS A 37 -16.86 6.12 -1.57
C HIS A 37 -17.39 7.40 -0.90
N ALA A 38 -16.51 8.13 -0.21
CA ALA A 38 -16.87 9.35 0.50
C ALA A 38 -15.67 10.31 0.59
N THR A 39 -15.94 11.57 0.89
CA THR A 39 -14.93 12.62 1.14
C THR A 39 -15.25 13.38 2.41
N GLY A 40 -14.28 14.14 2.94
CA GLY A 40 -14.49 14.99 4.11
C GLY A 40 -14.35 14.29 5.46
N ALA A 41 -13.92 13.03 5.49
CA ALA A 41 -13.52 12.37 6.72
C ALA A 41 -12.26 13.04 7.30
N SER A 42 -12.33 13.46 8.56
CA SER A 42 -11.18 14.04 9.28
C SER A 42 -10.24 12.97 9.87
N GLU A 43 -10.73 11.74 10.00
CA GLU A 43 -9.99 10.59 10.51
C GLU A 43 -10.32 9.36 9.68
N LEU A 44 -9.31 8.51 9.44
CA LEU A 44 -9.45 7.25 8.73
C LEU A 44 -8.89 6.09 9.54
N ARG A 45 -9.66 5.00 9.63
CA ARG A 45 -9.20 3.67 10.05
C ARG A 45 -8.86 2.89 8.78
N VAL A 46 -7.59 2.51 8.63
CA VAL A 46 -7.10 1.80 7.44
C VAL A 46 -6.76 0.37 7.81
N ARG A 47 -7.21 -0.58 7.01
CA ARG A 47 -6.81 -1.99 7.07
C ARG A 47 -6.05 -2.34 5.79
N LEU A 48 -4.89 -2.95 6.00
CA LEU A 48 -4.05 -3.53 4.97
C LEU A 48 -4.15 -5.05 5.09
N SER A 49 -4.27 -5.76 3.98
CA SER A 49 -4.20 -7.23 3.99
C SER A 49 -3.57 -7.77 2.72
N PRO A 50 -2.70 -8.80 2.82
CA PRO A 50 -2.13 -9.46 1.65
C PRO A 50 -3.22 -9.98 0.70
N VAL A 51 -2.94 -9.92 -0.60
CA VAL A 51 -3.77 -10.46 -1.69
C VAL A 51 -2.88 -10.95 -2.83
N GLY A 52 -2.96 -12.25 -3.15
CA GLY A 52 -2.03 -12.86 -4.11
C GLY A 52 -0.60 -12.96 -3.53
N GLN A 53 0.40 -13.05 -4.41
CA GLN A 53 1.81 -13.15 -4.00
C GLN A 53 2.41 -11.79 -3.64
N ASP A 54 2.14 -10.75 -4.44
CA ASP A 54 2.84 -9.45 -4.34
C ASP A 54 1.89 -8.27 -4.10
N GLY A 55 0.64 -8.54 -3.72
CA GLY A 55 -0.42 -7.54 -3.63
C GLY A 55 -0.84 -7.24 -2.20
N THR A 56 -1.17 -5.98 -1.92
CA THR A 56 -1.84 -5.56 -0.69
C THR A 56 -3.18 -4.90 -1.00
N ALA A 57 -4.27 -5.43 -0.43
CA ALA A 57 -5.58 -4.79 -0.47
C ALA A 57 -5.67 -3.71 0.60
N ILE A 58 -6.34 -2.59 0.28
CA ILE A 58 -6.52 -1.45 1.18
C ILE A 58 -8.01 -1.16 1.34
N SER A 59 -8.48 -1.11 2.58
CA SER A 59 -9.81 -0.58 2.91
C SER A 59 -9.68 0.52 3.96
N ALA A 60 -10.28 1.67 3.71
CA ALA A 60 -10.34 2.79 4.64
C ALA A 60 -11.79 3.13 4.97
N ALA A 61 -12.08 3.31 6.26
CA ALA A 61 -13.35 3.77 6.77
C ALA A 61 -13.16 5.00 7.67
N ASP A 62 -14.20 5.81 7.82
CA ASP A 62 -14.19 6.92 8.78
C ASP A 62 -14.33 6.42 10.24
N ALA A 63 -14.32 7.35 11.20
CA ALA A 63 -14.46 7.04 12.62
C ALA A 63 -15.79 6.34 12.98
N THR A 64 -16.81 6.44 12.14
CA THR A 64 -18.12 5.79 12.32
C THR A 64 -18.21 4.43 11.61
N GLY A 65 -17.17 4.03 10.88
CA GLY A 65 -17.11 2.79 10.12
C GLY A 65 -17.67 2.88 8.72
N ARG A 66 -18.03 4.08 8.21
CA ARG A 66 -18.51 4.23 6.83
C ARG A 66 -17.33 4.11 5.87
N PRO A 67 -17.46 3.34 4.76
CA PRO A 67 -16.40 3.22 3.77
C PRO A 67 -16.03 4.58 3.16
N VAL A 68 -14.73 4.83 3.03
CA VAL A 68 -14.16 6.03 2.40
C VAL A 68 -13.38 5.66 1.14
N LEU A 69 -12.53 4.62 1.20
CA LEU A 69 -11.71 4.17 0.07
C LEU A 69 -11.60 2.65 0.07
N SER A 70 -11.60 2.05 -1.11
CA SER A 70 -11.16 0.66 -1.32
C SER A 70 -10.17 0.56 -2.47
N VAL A 71 -9.20 -0.33 -2.33
CA VAL A 71 -8.23 -0.72 -3.37
C VAL A 71 -8.17 -2.23 -3.37
N ALA A 72 -8.46 -2.85 -4.51
CA ALA A 72 -8.47 -4.30 -4.63
C ALA A 72 -7.05 -4.88 -4.51
N SER A 73 -6.05 -4.23 -5.13
CA SER A 73 -4.65 -4.60 -5.01
C SER A 73 -3.73 -3.41 -5.29
N LEU A 74 -2.76 -3.20 -4.41
CA LEU A 74 -1.56 -2.40 -4.61
C LEU A 74 -0.37 -3.35 -4.71
N VAL A 75 0.33 -3.33 -5.85
CA VAL A 75 1.60 -4.04 -6.04
C VAL A 75 2.73 -3.04 -5.93
N ALA A 76 3.72 -3.35 -5.10
CA ALA A 76 4.96 -2.59 -4.99
C ALA A 76 6.12 -3.37 -5.62
N ARG A 77 7.14 -2.67 -6.11
CA ARG A 77 8.33 -3.30 -6.70
C ARG A 77 9.59 -2.62 -6.22
N PRO A 78 10.69 -3.38 -6.03
CA PRO A 78 11.99 -2.79 -5.75
C PRO A 78 12.51 -2.05 -6.98
N VAL A 79 13.11 -0.88 -6.76
CA VAL A 79 13.87 -0.14 -7.77
C VAL A 79 15.31 0.03 -7.34
N ALA A 80 16.24 -0.10 -8.29
CA ALA A 80 17.65 0.17 -8.04
C ALA A 80 17.87 1.69 -7.99
N ALA A 81 18.71 2.18 -7.07
CA ALA A 81 18.93 3.62 -6.88
C ALA A 81 19.39 4.36 -8.16
N GLY A 82 20.05 3.67 -9.10
CA GLY A 82 20.46 4.25 -10.39
C GLY A 82 19.41 4.19 -11.51
N SER A 83 18.20 3.70 -11.24
CA SER A 83 17.12 3.52 -12.23
C SER A 83 16.03 4.61 -12.17
N LEU A 84 16.14 5.52 -11.20
CA LEU A 84 15.31 6.73 -11.11
C LEU A 84 15.98 7.82 -11.97
N GLY A 85 15.78 7.74 -13.28
CA GLY A 85 16.31 8.68 -14.29
C GLY A 85 15.26 9.63 -14.83
#